data_AF-A0A9D8QU10-F1
#
_entry.id   AF-A0A9D8QU10-F1
#
_cell.length_a   1.000
_cell.length_b   1.000
_cell.length_c   1.000
_cell.angle_alpha   90.00
_cell.angle_beta   90.00
_cell.angle_gamma   90.00
#
_symmetry.space_group_name_H-M   'P 1'
#
loop_
_entity.id
_entity.type
_entity.pdbx_description
1 polymer ?
#
loop_
_entity_poly.entity_id
_entity_poly.type
_entity_poly.pdbx_seq_one_letter_code
_entity_poly.pdbx_strand_id
1 'polypeptide(L)'
;MDRKTYFADVLLPLHLPGTYTYRVPYDYNGFIQVGQRVVVQFGSKRMYSALVRRIHEEVPSYKTKYVLSILDVEPIVDERQMQFWEWMAAYYMCYPGDVMAVAMPSAFRLSSESYIVVHPDFAGEYGNLGEDEIKVLDVLSRKGRLEIGEVADITGYQKIMPLINSMIEKRIILIDEELKQRYTPKRVTWLALNDEYRDESRLKALFDELERRSTSHKQVLVLMKFLQLSSFGAKEIRKKELADNSELSSSALETLIKKEVLVPVVREESRL
;
A
#
# COMPACT_ATOMS: atom_id res chain seq x y z
N MET A 1 32.20 36.20 15.32
CA MET A 1 31.89 34.79 15.62
C MET A 1 32.21 33.98 14.39
N ASP A 2 33.06 32.97 14.50
CA ASP A 2 33.38 32.09 13.37
C ASP A 2 32.14 31.31 12.93
N ARG A 3 31.84 31.36 11.64
CA ARG A 3 30.68 30.69 11.07
C ARG A 3 30.99 29.20 10.94
N LYS A 4 30.53 28.40 11.89
CA LYS A 4 30.63 26.93 11.83
C LYS A 4 29.86 26.38 10.63
N THR A 5 30.53 25.52 9.86
CA THR A 5 29.92 24.79 8.75
C THR A 5 29.68 23.36 9.20
N TYR A 6 28.42 22.93 9.19
CA TYR A 6 28.05 21.55 9.47
C TYR A 6 27.79 20.77 8.18
N PHE A 7 28.02 19.47 8.29
CA PHE A 7 27.69 18.44 7.33
C PHE A 7 26.82 17.40 8.02
N ALA A 8 25.89 16.82 7.26
CA ALA A 8 25.01 15.75 7.72
C ALA A 8 25.21 14.52 6.84
N ASP A 9 25.56 13.40 7.48
CA ASP A 9 25.48 12.09 6.85
C ASP A 9 24.04 11.61 6.95
N VAL A 10 23.43 11.35 5.79
CA VAL A 10 22.03 10.94 5.71
C VAL A 10 21.90 9.53 5.16
N LEU A 11 20.96 8.78 5.71
CA LEU A 11 20.51 7.49 5.23
C LEU A 11 19.33 7.70 4.27
N LEU A 12 19.45 7.17 3.06
CA LEU A 12 18.39 7.19 2.05
C LEU A 12 17.58 5.90 2.12
N PRO A 13 16.25 5.93 1.89
CA PRO A 13 15.42 4.72 1.80
C PRO A 13 15.61 4.04 0.43
N LEU A 14 16.87 3.72 0.09
CA LEU A 14 17.30 3.16 -1.18
C LEU A 14 18.29 2.00 -0.94
N HIS A 15 18.40 1.12 -1.92
CA HIS A 15 19.32 -0.03 -1.93
C HIS A 15 20.77 0.42 -2.18
N LEU A 16 21.34 1.17 -1.24
CA LEU A 16 22.65 1.82 -1.36
C LEU A 16 23.52 1.58 -0.12
N PRO A 17 24.84 1.42 -0.31
CA PRO A 17 25.74 1.24 0.82
C PRO A 17 25.88 2.52 1.65
N GLY A 18 25.76 2.39 2.97
CA GLY A 18 26.12 3.41 3.94
C GLY A 18 25.28 4.69 3.90
N THR A 19 25.94 5.82 4.17
CA THR A 19 25.34 7.16 4.23
C THR A 19 25.95 8.08 3.18
N TYR A 20 25.25 9.18 2.91
CA TYR A 20 25.70 10.21 1.98
C TYR A 20 25.80 11.57 2.67
N THR A 21 26.89 12.28 2.46
CA THR A 21 27.15 13.54 3.15
C THR A 21 26.59 14.74 2.39
N TYR A 22 25.85 15.59 3.08
CA TYR A 22 25.30 16.85 2.59
C TYR A 22 25.76 18.01 3.45
N ARG A 23 25.93 19.18 2.84
CA ARG A 23 26.20 20.41 3.58
C ARG A 23 24.91 20.92 4.22
N VAL A 24 24.99 21.30 5.49
CA VAL A 24 23.88 21.92 6.21
C VAL A 24 23.89 23.43 5.92
N PRO A 25 22.81 24.00 5.36
CA PRO A 25 22.63 25.45 5.32
C PRO A 25 22.76 26.06 6.71
N TYR A 26 23.43 27.20 6.83
CA TYR A 26 23.69 27.83 8.12
C TYR A 26 22.42 28.08 8.95
N ASP A 27 21.32 28.41 8.29
CA ASP A 27 20.03 28.69 8.93
C ASP A 27 19.45 27.45 9.63
N TYR A 28 19.92 26.25 9.28
CA TYR A 28 19.52 24.99 9.90
C TYR A 28 20.46 24.53 11.01
N ASN A 29 21.60 25.20 11.25
CA ASN A 29 22.60 24.76 12.23
C ASN A 29 22.05 24.58 13.65
N GLY A 30 21.04 25.38 14.04
CA GLY A 30 20.39 25.30 15.36
C GLY A 30 19.17 24.37 15.41
N PHE A 31 18.76 23.80 14.29
CA PHE A 31 17.51 23.04 14.16
C PHE A 31 17.74 21.59 13.77
N ILE A 32 18.79 21.32 12.99
CA ILE A 32 19.09 19.97 12.51
C ILE A 32 19.59 19.08 13.66
N GLN A 33 19.03 17.88 13.76
CA GLN A 33 19.34 16.89 14.78
C GLN A 33 19.45 15.50 14.16
N VAL A 34 20.24 14.63 14.79
CA VAL A 34 20.28 13.20 14.43
C VAL A 34 18.89 12.60 14.66
N GLY A 35 18.43 11.78 13.71
CA GLY A 35 17.10 11.14 13.76
C GLY A 35 15.96 11.93 13.14
N GLN A 36 16.20 13.16 12.67
CA GLN A 36 15.23 13.91 11.87
C GLN A 36 15.26 13.49 10.40
N ARG A 37 14.13 13.65 9.70
CA ARG A 37 14.11 13.58 8.24
C ARG A 37 14.48 14.92 7.63
N VAL A 38 15.23 14.84 6.54
CA VAL A 38 15.63 15.96 5.70
C VAL A 38 15.35 15.67 4.25
N VAL A 39 15.10 16.71 3.47
CA VAL A 39 14.95 16.63 2.03
C VAL A 39 16.31 16.84 1.39
N VAL A 40 16.72 15.87 0.59
CA VAL A 40 17.97 15.91 -0.16
C VAL A 40 17.75 15.55 -1.61
N GLN A 41 18.59 16.09 -2.50
CA GLN A 41 18.56 15.74 -3.91
C GLN A 41 19.60 14.66 -4.21
N PHE A 42 19.15 13.45 -4.54
CA PHE A 42 20.00 12.35 -4.95
C PHE A 42 19.93 12.12 -6.47
N GLY A 43 21.08 11.97 -7.13
CA GLY A 43 21.15 11.95 -8.59
C GLY A 43 20.93 13.33 -9.24
N SER A 44 20.41 13.36 -10.47
CA SER A 44 20.32 14.59 -11.27
C SER A 44 19.19 15.52 -10.83
N LYS A 45 18.01 14.98 -10.49
CA LYS A 45 16.81 15.79 -10.16
C LYS A 45 15.95 15.25 -9.01
N ARG A 46 16.13 13.99 -8.60
CA ARG A 46 15.21 13.34 -7.65
C ARG A 46 15.41 13.86 -6.23
N MET A 47 14.32 14.15 -5.55
CA MET A 47 14.31 14.53 -4.14
C MET A 47 13.82 13.36 -3.29
N TYR A 48 14.46 13.17 -2.14
CA TYR A 48 14.13 12.10 -1.19
C TYR A 48 14.05 12.66 0.22
N SER A 49 13.12 12.12 1.00
CA SER A 49 13.13 12.15 2.45
C SER A 49 14.21 11.18 2.95
N ALA A 50 15.27 11.71 3.56
CA ALA A 50 16.40 10.97 4.11
C ALA A 50 16.50 11.19 5.61
N LEU A 51 17.07 10.23 6.35
CA LEU A 51 17.23 10.31 7.80
C LEU A 51 18.63 10.80 8.17
N VAL A 52 18.74 11.80 9.03
CA VAL A 52 20.05 12.28 9.52
C VAL A 52 20.65 11.25 10.48
N ARG A 53 21.79 10.66 10.12
CA ARG A 53 22.51 9.66 10.93
C ARG A 53 23.61 10.29 11.79
N ARG A 54 24.31 11.29 11.25
CA ARG A 54 25.43 11.96 11.92
C ARG A 54 25.52 13.42 11.47
N ILE A 55 25.92 14.30 12.39
CA ILE A 55 26.23 15.71 12.10
C ILE A 55 27.68 15.95 12.50
N HIS A 56 28.46 16.60 11.64
CA HIS A 56 29.90 16.81 11.86
C HIS A 56 30.42 18.10 11.19
N GLU A 57 31.65 18.50 11.52
CA GLU A 57 32.35 19.65 10.91
C GLU A 57 33.41 19.20 9.88
N GLU A 58 33.61 17.89 9.70
CA GLU A 58 34.59 17.31 8.76
C GLU A 58 34.21 17.61 7.30
N VAL A 59 35.06 18.35 6.58
CA VAL A 59 34.83 18.70 5.17
C VAL A 59 35.13 17.49 4.28
N PRO A 60 34.16 17.00 3.49
CA PRO A 60 34.40 15.88 2.59
C PRO A 60 35.38 16.23 1.46
N SER A 61 36.07 15.21 0.95
CA SER A 61 37.01 15.35 -0.19
C SER A 61 36.32 15.66 -1.53
N TYR A 62 34.99 15.59 -1.57
CA TYR A 62 34.16 15.82 -2.74
C TYR A 62 33.16 16.96 -2.49
N LYS A 63 32.67 17.58 -3.57
CA LYS A 63 31.67 18.63 -3.49
C LYS A 63 30.33 18.07 -3.03
N THR A 64 29.86 18.51 -1.87
CA THR A 64 28.55 18.13 -1.33
C THR A 64 27.44 19.06 -1.82
N LYS A 65 26.25 18.49 -2.00
CA LYS A 65 25.00 19.27 -2.17
C LYS A 65 24.49 19.72 -0.81
N TYR A 66 23.54 20.65 -0.80
CA TYR A 66 22.89 21.12 0.43
C TYR A 66 21.71 20.25 0.84
N VAL A 67 21.47 20.17 2.14
CA VAL A 67 20.15 19.83 2.68
C VAL A 67 19.16 20.91 2.23
N LEU A 68 18.04 20.50 1.63
CA LEU A 68 17.04 21.42 1.08
C LEU A 68 16.05 21.91 2.16
N SER A 69 15.60 21.00 3.03
CA SER A 69 14.73 21.32 4.16
C SER A 69 14.79 20.24 5.24
N ILE A 70 14.45 20.61 6.47
CA ILE A 70 14.13 19.68 7.55
C ILE A 70 12.62 19.42 7.51
N LEU A 71 12.19 18.17 7.66
CA LEU A 71 10.77 17.79 7.61
C LEU A 71 10.12 17.65 8.98
N ASP A 72 10.91 17.37 10.01
CA ASP A 72 10.42 17.12 11.37
C ASP A 72 10.95 18.16 12.35
N VAL A 73 10.12 18.55 13.33
CA VAL A 73 10.55 19.42 14.43
C VAL A 73 11.46 18.66 15.39
N GLU A 74 11.13 17.40 15.70
CA GLU A 74 11.89 16.52 16.59
C GLU A 74 12.39 15.27 15.86
N PRO A 75 13.46 14.62 16.35
CA PRO A 75 13.89 13.32 15.83
C PRO A 75 12.76 12.28 15.89
N ILE A 76 12.54 11.60 14.77
CA ILE A 76 11.52 10.54 14.65
C ILE A 76 12.10 9.13 14.81
N VAL A 77 13.43 9.01 14.78
CA VAL A 77 14.16 7.75 14.98
C VAL A 77 15.25 7.98 16.02
N ASP A 78 15.29 7.14 17.05
CA ASP A 78 16.32 7.20 18.09
C ASP A 78 17.58 6.37 17.74
N GLU A 79 18.67 6.57 18.48
CA GLU A 79 19.93 5.87 18.24
C GLU A 79 19.81 4.35 18.40
N ARG A 80 18.94 3.85 19.28
CA ARG A 80 18.76 2.40 19.49
C ARG A 80 18.10 1.76 18.27
N GLN A 81 17.12 2.45 17.67
CA GLN A 81 16.50 2.01 16.41
C GLN A 81 17.53 2.00 15.28
N MET A 82 18.39 3.02 15.17
CA MET A 82 19.44 3.04 14.15
C MET A 82 20.43 1.89 14.32
N GLN A 83 20.89 1.62 15.55
CA GLN A 83 21.77 0.49 15.85
C GLN A 83 21.10 -0.86 15.53
N PHE A 84 19.80 -0.99 15.82
CA PHE A 84 19.05 -2.18 15.46
C PHE A 84 18.94 -2.35 13.94
N TRP A 85 18.77 -1.26 13.18
CA TRP A 85 18.75 -1.31 11.73
C TRP A 85 20.09 -1.73 11.15
N GLU A 86 21.19 -1.22 11.70
CA GLU A 86 22.55 -1.64 11.32
C GLU A 86 22.77 -3.14 11.59
N TRP A 87 22.32 -3.63 12.75
CA TRP A 87 22.37 -5.05 13.07
C TRP A 87 21.55 -5.90 12.08
N MET A 88 20.31 -5.52 11.78
CA MET A 88 19.48 -6.25 10.81
C MET A 88 20.10 -6.25 9.41
N ALA A 89 20.61 -5.09 8.97
CA ALA A 89 21.27 -4.96 7.68
C ALA A 89 22.49 -5.91 7.58
N ALA A 90 23.32 -5.94 8.62
CA ALA A 90 24.46 -6.85 8.69
C ALA A 90 24.04 -8.33 8.70
N TYR A 91 23.02 -8.68 9.50
CA TYR A 91 22.56 -10.07 9.65
C TYR A 91 21.91 -10.61 8.37
N TYR A 92 21.07 -9.81 7.71
CA TYR A 92 20.36 -10.20 6.49
C TYR A 92 21.08 -9.80 5.20
N MET A 93 22.33 -9.32 5.30
CA MET A 93 23.17 -8.94 4.16
C MET A 93 22.49 -7.95 3.21
N CYS A 94 21.79 -6.96 3.77
CA CYS A 94 21.20 -5.84 3.04
C CYS A 94 21.77 -4.51 3.53
N TYR A 95 21.28 -3.40 3.00
CA TYR A 95 21.73 -2.07 3.44
C TYR A 95 20.79 -1.48 4.50
N PRO A 96 21.28 -0.62 5.41
CA PRO A 96 20.42 0.05 6.39
C PRO A 96 19.28 0.86 5.74
N GLY A 97 19.48 1.35 4.51
CA GLY A 97 18.45 2.03 3.73
C GLY A 97 17.26 1.15 3.37
N ASP A 98 17.47 -0.15 3.20
CA ASP A 98 16.41 -1.14 2.95
C ASP A 98 15.59 -1.40 4.19
N VAL A 99 16.29 -1.52 5.32
CA VAL A 99 15.66 -1.65 6.63
C VAL A 99 14.81 -0.42 6.92
N MET A 100 15.36 0.78 6.73
CA MET A 100 14.63 2.05 6.85
C MET A 100 13.39 2.06 5.93
N ALA A 101 13.54 1.58 4.69
CA ALA A 101 12.46 1.54 3.72
C ALA A 101 11.28 0.66 4.18
N VAL A 102 11.53 -0.39 4.95
CA VAL A 102 10.48 -1.26 5.50
C VAL A 102 9.98 -0.78 6.86
N ALA A 103 10.89 -0.26 7.70
CA ALA A 103 10.59 0.13 9.08
C ALA A 103 9.76 1.42 9.16
N MET A 104 9.91 2.34 8.20
CA MET A 104 9.19 3.61 8.24
C MET A 104 7.86 3.58 7.46
N PRO A 105 6.82 4.28 7.97
CA PRO A 105 5.58 4.53 7.23
C PRO A 105 5.85 5.11 5.84
N SER A 106 4.98 4.84 4.87
CA SER A 106 5.21 5.32 3.50
C SER A 106 5.19 6.86 3.44
N ALA A 107 4.31 7.50 4.24
CA ALA A 107 4.30 8.94 4.50
C ALA A 107 5.67 9.51 4.87
N PHE A 108 6.56 8.70 5.46
CA PHE A 108 7.86 9.16 5.93
C PHE A 108 8.98 9.01 4.90
N ARG A 109 8.72 8.29 3.81
CA ARG A 109 9.69 7.93 2.77
C ARG A 109 9.39 8.59 1.44
N LEU A 110 8.91 9.83 1.49
CA LEU A 110 8.53 10.62 0.32
C LEU A 110 9.69 10.72 -0.68
N SER A 111 9.36 10.52 -1.95
CA SER A 111 10.24 10.82 -3.08
C SER A 111 9.50 11.72 -4.07
N SER A 112 10.23 12.49 -4.87
CA SER A 112 9.59 13.32 -5.91
C SER A 112 8.83 12.50 -6.95
N GLU A 113 9.08 11.19 -7.03
CA GLU A 113 8.39 10.26 -7.96
C GLU A 113 7.17 9.57 -7.32
N SER A 114 6.91 9.82 -6.04
CA SER A 114 5.76 9.24 -5.34
C SER A 114 4.46 9.91 -5.82
N TYR A 115 3.38 9.12 -5.87
CA TYR A 115 2.05 9.62 -6.23
C TYR A 115 1.20 9.88 -4.98
N ILE A 116 0.49 11.00 -5.00
CA ILE A 116 -0.46 11.40 -3.97
C ILE A 116 -1.89 11.42 -4.54
N VAL A 117 -2.86 11.20 -3.66
CA VAL A 117 -4.30 11.23 -3.93
C VAL A 117 -5.02 11.98 -2.81
N VAL A 118 -6.25 12.44 -3.06
CA VAL A 118 -7.08 13.05 -2.01
C VAL A 118 -7.41 12.00 -0.95
N HIS A 119 -7.36 12.40 0.32
CA HIS A 119 -7.70 11.50 1.41
C HIS A 119 -9.18 11.10 1.38
N PRO A 120 -9.54 9.80 1.47
CA PRO A 120 -10.95 9.37 1.42
C PRO A 120 -11.81 10.02 2.50
N ASP A 121 -11.21 10.29 3.66
CA ASP A 121 -11.89 10.92 4.80
C ASP A 121 -11.80 12.46 4.77
N PHE A 122 -11.23 13.07 3.71
CA PHE A 122 -11.17 14.52 3.58
C PHE A 122 -12.54 15.07 3.16
N ALA A 123 -13.19 15.81 4.05
CA ALA A 123 -14.56 16.29 3.89
C ALA A 123 -14.72 17.49 2.91
N GLY A 124 -13.65 17.92 2.23
CA GLY A 124 -13.73 19.04 1.27
C GLY A 124 -13.81 20.42 1.92
N GLU A 125 -13.33 20.57 3.15
CA GLU A 125 -13.33 21.86 3.85
C GLU A 125 -12.14 22.73 3.40
N TYR A 126 -12.36 23.61 2.43
CA TYR A 126 -11.33 24.52 1.89
C TYR A 126 -11.00 25.70 2.83
N GLY A 127 -11.84 25.97 3.84
CA GLY A 127 -11.74 27.20 4.65
C GLY A 127 -10.47 27.35 5.48
N ASN A 128 -9.75 26.25 5.75
CA ASN A 128 -8.49 26.24 6.52
C ASN A 128 -7.26 25.89 5.66
N LEU A 129 -7.40 25.90 4.33
CA LEU A 129 -6.32 25.57 3.41
C LEU A 129 -5.56 26.82 2.95
N GLY A 130 -4.24 26.72 2.89
CA GLY A 130 -3.40 27.73 2.24
C GLY A 130 -3.57 27.72 0.71
N GLU A 131 -3.18 28.82 0.05
CA GLU A 131 -3.35 28.96 -1.41
C GLU A 131 -2.71 27.83 -2.21
N ASP A 132 -1.50 27.39 -1.83
CA ASP A 132 -0.81 26.31 -2.54
C ASP A 132 -1.45 24.94 -2.27
N GLU A 133 -2.02 24.71 -1.07
CA GLU A 133 -2.79 23.51 -0.75
C GLU A 133 -4.04 23.42 -1.64
N ILE A 134 -4.71 24.56 -1.85
CA ILE A 134 -5.89 24.67 -2.72
C ILE A 134 -5.52 24.36 -4.17
N LYS A 135 -4.43 24.94 -4.70
CA LYS A 135 -3.97 24.66 -6.08
C LYS A 135 -3.69 23.17 -6.29
N VAL A 136 -3.01 22.52 -5.33
CA VAL A 136 -2.71 21.10 -5.40
C VAL A 136 -4.00 20.27 -5.36
N LEU A 137 -4.92 20.61 -4.48
CA LEU A 137 -6.20 19.93 -4.33
C LEU A 137 -7.06 20.05 -5.60
N ASP A 138 -7.14 21.24 -6.21
CA ASP A 138 -7.89 21.48 -7.45
C ASP A 138 -7.41 20.60 -8.61
N VAL A 139 -6.08 20.43 -8.73
CA VAL A 139 -5.50 19.54 -9.74
C VAL A 139 -5.78 18.08 -9.40
N LEU A 140 -5.65 17.69 -8.13
CA LEU A 140 -5.93 16.33 -7.65
C LEU A 140 -7.39 15.93 -7.89
N SER A 141 -8.36 16.82 -7.65
CA SER A 141 -9.78 16.58 -7.89
C SER A 141 -10.08 16.31 -9.37
N ARG A 142 -9.26 16.82 -10.31
CA ARG A 142 -9.42 16.62 -11.76
C ARG A 142 -8.67 15.39 -12.29
N LYS A 143 -7.41 15.22 -11.86
CA LYS A 143 -6.54 14.12 -12.34
C LYS A 143 -6.73 12.80 -11.56
N GLY A 144 -7.29 12.85 -10.35
CA GLY A 144 -7.45 11.71 -9.44
C GLY A 144 -6.17 11.34 -8.67
N ARG A 145 -5.00 11.48 -9.29
CA ARG A 145 -3.68 11.34 -8.65
C ARG A 145 -2.68 12.33 -9.24
N LEU A 146 -1.65 12.66 -8.47
CA LEU A 146 -0.60 13.60 -8.86
C LEU A 146 0.77 13.09 -8.42
N GLU A 147 1.79 13.19 -9.27
CA GLU A 147 3.17 12.91 -8.87
C GLU A 147 3.73 14.11 -8.10
N ILE A 148 4.45 13.86 -6.99
CA ILE A 148 4.94 14.94 -6.12
C ILE A 148 5.80 15.94 -6.91
N GLY A 149 6.65 15.48 -7.84
CA GLY A 149 7.50 16.34 -8.66
C GLY A 149 6.72 17.37 -9.48
N GLU A 150 5.51 17.04 -9.93
CA GLU A 150 4.64 17.96 -10.71
C GLU A 150 4.07 19.11 -9.85
N VAL A 151 4.09 18.98 -8.52
CA VAL A 151 3.59 20.00 -7.59
C VAL A 151 4.38 21.30 -7.71
N ALA A 152 5.67 21.20 -8.06
CA ALA A 152 6.51 22.37 -8.25
C ALA A 152 6.02 23.24 -9.41
N ASP A 153 5.58 22.61 -10.51
CA ASP A 153 5.07 23.31 -11.70
C ASP A 153 3.71 23.96 -11.45
N ILE A 154 2.91 23.39 -10.54
CA ILE A 154 1.57 23.90 -10.17
C ILE A 154 1.66 25.07 -9.21
N THR A 155 2.52 24.96 -8.19
CA THR A 155 2.59 25.95 -7.11
C THR A 155 3.62 27.05 -7.39
N GLY A 156 4.60 26.80 -8.26
CA GLY A 156 5.79 27.65 -8.42
C GLY A 156 6.73 27.59 -7.21
N TYR A 157 6.45 26.73 -6.23
CA TYR A 157 7.15 26.64 -4.96
C TYR A 157 8.23 25.56 -5.02
N GLN A 158 9.48 25.91 -4.71
CA GLN A 158 10.60 24.94 -4.80
C GLN A 158 10.65 23.97 -3.62
N LYS A 159 10.11 24.34 -2.45
CA LYS A 159 10.10 23.48 -1.25
C LYS A 159 8.81 22.66 -1.18
N ILE A 160 8.55 21.86 -2.21
CA ILE A 160 7.32 21.06 -2.31
C ILE A 160 7.17 20.03 -1.20
N MET A 161 8.28 19.45 -0.73
CA MET A 161 8.24 18.35 0.24
C MET A 161 7.64 18.75 1.60
N PRO A 162 8.02 19.89 2.23
CA PRO A 162 7.33 20.41 3.40
C PRO A 162 5.82 20.63 3.20
N LEU A 163 5.39 21.15 2.04
CA LEU A 163 3.97 21.33 1.72
C LEU A 163 3.26 19.97 1.71
N ILE A 164 3.81 18.99 0.99
CA ILE A 164 3.24 17.63 0.94
C ILE A 164 3.18 16.99 2.32
N ASN A 165 4.25 17.09 3.12
CA ASN A 165 4.30 16.54 4.48
C ASN A 165 3.19 17.17 5.35
N SER A 166 3.00 18.50 5.27
CA SER A 166 1.94 19.20 5.99
C SER A 166 0.53 18.77 5.54
N MET A 167 0.31 18.62 4.23
CA MET A 167 -0.97 18.16 3.71
C MET A 167 -1.32 16.72 4.12
N ILE A 168 -0.31 15.85 4.26
CA ILE A 168 -0.47 14.48 4.80
C ILE A 168 -0.83 14.54 6.29
N GLU A 169 -0.12 15.36 7.08
CA GLU A 169 -0.39 15.54 8.52
C GLU A 169 -1.81 16.07 8.79
N LYS A 170 -2.27 17.01 7.96
CA LYS A 170 -3.64 17.53 7.96
C LYS A 170 -4.69 16.54 7.41
N ARG A 171 -4.28 15.36 6.94
CA ARG A 171 -5.13 14.35 6.29
C ARG A 171 -5.91 14.87 5.09
N ILE A 172 -5.33 15.81 4.35
CA ILE A 172 -5.92 16.32 3.09
C ILE A 172 -5.62 15.36 1.95
N ILE A 173 -4.41 14.82 1.94
CA ILE A 173 -3.90 13.87 0.94
C ILE A 173 -3.34 12.63 1.62
N LEU A 174 -3.21 11.55 0.86
CA LEU A 174 -2.39 10.38 1.20
C LEU A 174 -1.53 9.97 0.02
N ILE A 175 -0.57 9.09 0.29
CA ILE A 175 0.21 8.44 -0.75
C ILE A 175 -0.63 7.32 -1.39
N ASP A 176 -0.64 7.26 -2.72
CA ASP A 176 -1.41 6.27 -3.51
C ASP A 176 -1.07 4.81 -3.12
N GLU A 177 0.18 4.56 -2.70
CA GLU A 177 0.62 3.25 -2.19
C GLU A 177 -0.15 2.82 -0.93
N GLU A 178 -0.50 3.75 -0.03
CA GLU A 178 -1.26 3.44 1.18
C GLU A 178 -2.70 3.07 0.85
N LEU A 179 -3.28 3.68 -0.20
CA LEU A 179 -4.62 3.31 -0.66
C LEU A 179 -4.66 1.87 -1.20
N LYS A 180 -3.61 1.45 -1.92
CA LYS A 180 -3.48 0.06 -2.40
C LYS A 180 -3.25 -0.93 -1.27
N GLN A 181 -2.60 -0.51 -0.19
CA GLN A 181 -2.40 -1.32 1.01
C GLN A 181 -3.66 -1.40 1.89
N ARG A 182 -4.54 -0.39 1.86
CA ARG A 182 -5.90 -0.45 2.45
C ARG A 182 -6.76 -1.46 1.65
N TYR A 183 -6.48 -2.73 1.91
CA TYR A 183 -7.21 -3.96 1.60
C TYR A 183 -8.57 -3.80 0.89
N THR A 184 -8.64 -4.20 -0.38
CA THR A 184 -9.91 -4.62 -1.00
C THR A 184 -10.14 -6.11 -0.67
N PRO A 185 -11.14 -6.48 0.16
CA PRO A 185 -11.39 -7.88 0.47
C PRO A 185 -11.63 -8.71 -0.79
N LYS A 186 -10.91 -9.83 -0.90
CA LYS A 186 -11.18 -10.81 -1.95
C LYS A 186 -12.43 -11.59 -1.54
N ARG A 187 -13.58 -11.20 -2.10
CA ARG A 187 -14.82 -11.93 -1.96
C ARG A 187 -14.80 -13.15 -2.87
N VAL A 188 -15.03 -14.33 -2.31
CA VAL A 188 -15.12 -15.59 -3.05
C VAL A 188 -16.51 -16.18 -2.83
N THR A 189 -17.17 -16.58 -3.91
CA THR A 189 -18.46 -17.27 -3.83
C THR A 189 -18.23 -18.75 -3.59
N TRP A 190 -18.75 -19.23 -2.46
CA TRP A 190 -18.85 -20.63 -2.10
C TRP A 190 -20.25 -21.16 -2.44
N LEU A 191 -20.37 -22.46 -2.60
CA LEU A 191 -21.62 -23.17 -2.83
C LEU A 191 -21.87 -24.12 -1.67
N ALA A 192 -23.06 -24.04 -1.09
CA ALA A 192 -23.56 -24.96 -0.08
C ALA A 192 -24.70 -25.80 -0.67
N LEU A 193 -24.87 -27.03 -0.17
CA LEU A 193 -26.11 -27.77 -0.41
C LEU A 193 -27.22 -27.12 0.42
N ASN A 194 -28.39 -26.90 -0.18
CA ASN A 194 -29.54 -26.43 0.58
C ASN A 194 -29.89 -27.46 1.67
N ASP A 195 -30.22 -26.98 2.87
CA ASP A 195 -30.52 -27.81 4.03
C ASP A 195 -31.66 -28.80 3.79
N GLU A 196 -32.60 -28.45 2.89
CA GLU A 196 -33.66 -29.35 2.43
C GLU A 196 -33.13 -30.65 1.80
N TYR A 197 -32.00 -30.60 1.10
CA TYR A 197 -31.42 -31.77 0.42
C TYR A 197 -30.32 -32.46 1.24
N ARG A 198 -30.13 -32.09 2.50
CA ARG A 198 -29.25 -32.84 3.43
C ARG A 198 -29.89 -34.15 3.88
N ASP A 199 -31.21 -34.26 3.78
CA ASP A 199 -31.93 -35.50 4.00
C ASP A 199 -31.74 -36.46 2.81
N GLU A 200 -31.34 -37.70 3.09
CA GLU A 200 -31.02 -38.70 2.06
C GLU A 200 -32.23 -39.05 1.19
N SER A 201 -33.44 -39.05 1.75
CA SER A 201 -34.66 -39.37 1.00
C SER A 201 -35.00 -38.24 0.02
N ARG A 202 -34.86 -36.97 0.45
CA ARG A 202 -35.06 -35.81 -0.42
C ARG A 202 -33.99 -35.68 -1.49
N LEU A 203 -32.73 -35.96 -1.15
CA LEU A 203 -31.63 -35.96 -2.12
C LEU A 203 -31.82 -37.05 -3.18
N LYS A 204 -32.25 -38.24 -2.78
CA LYS A 204 -32.57 -39.34 -3.71
C LYS A 204 -33.72 -38.97 -4.64
N ALA A 205 -34.80 -38.39 -4.11
CA ALA A 205 -35.92 -37.92 -4.92
C ALA A 205 -35.50 -36.86 -5.94
N LEU A 206 -34.58 -35.96 -5.57
CA LEU A 206 -34.00 -34.97 -6.48
C LEU A 206 -33.20 -35.65 -7.62
N PHE A 207 -32.38 -36.66 -7.30
CA PHE A 207 -31.67 -37.42 -8.33
C PHE A 207 -32.64 -38.11 -9.30
N ASP A 208 -33.66 -38.80 -8.77
CA ASP A 208 -34.68 -39.47 -9.59
C ASP A 208 -35.44 -38.48 -10.50
N GLU A 209 -35.73 -37.27 -10.03
CA GLU A 209 -36.37 -36.22 -10.83
C GLU A 209 -35.44 -35.72 -11.95
N LEU A 210 -34.17 -35.47 -11.63
CA LEU A 210 -33.18 -34.99 -12.58
C LEU A 210 -32.84 -36.04 -13.65
N GLU A 211 -32.86 -37.33 -13.30
CA GLU A 211 -32.62 -38.43 -14.24
C GLU A 211 -33.80 -38.69 -15.18
N ARG A 212 -35.04 -38.54 -14.71
CA ARG A 212 -36.24 -38.70 -15.54
C ARG A 212 -36.32 -37.69 -16.68
N ARG A 213 -35.70 -36.51 -16.52
CA ARG A 213 -35.63 -35.50 -17.57
C ARG A 213 -34.37 -35.72 -18.39
N SER A 214 -34.53 -36.31 -19.58
CA SER A 214 -33.43 -36.58 -20.53
C SER A 214 -32.53 -35.37 -20.85
N THR A 215 -33.03 -34.15 -20.64
CA THR A 215 -32.30 -32.88 -20.83
C THR A 215 -31.48 -32.41 -19.61
N SER A 216 -31.58 -33.08 -18.47
CA SER A 216 -30.96 -32.68 -17.19
C SER A 216 -29.74 -33.51 -16.79
N HIS A 217 -29.23 -34.38 -17.68
CA HIS A 217 -28.04 -35.21 -17.43
C HIS A 217 -26.83 -34.38 -16.98
N LYS A 218 -26.65 -33.18 -17.56
CA LYS A 218 -25.58 -32.24 -17.17
C LYS A 218 -25.76 -31.67 -15.75
N GLN A 219 -27.00 -31.54 -15.24
CA GLN A 219 -27.28 -31.12 -13.86
C GLN A 219 -26.92 -32.24 -12.88
N VAL A 220 -27.21 -33.50 -13.21
CA VAL A 220 -26.82 -34.67 -12.40
C VAL A 220 -25.29 -34.71 -12.24
N LEU A 221 -24.53 -34.57 -13.33
CA LEU A 221 -23.06 -34.56 -13.28
C LEU A 221 -22.50 -33.44 -12.39
N VAL A 222 -23.05 -32.22 -12.50
CA VAL A 222 -22.64 -31.08 -11.66
C VAL A 222 -22.95 -31.36 -10.18
N LEU A 223 -24.14 -31.89 -9.88
CA LEU A 223 -24.54 -32.20 -8.50
C LEU A 223 -23.70 -33.34 -7.91
N MET A 224 -23.43 -34.40 -8.67
CA MET A 224 -22.54 -35.48 -8.24
C MET A 224 -21.13 -34.96 -7.94
N LYS A 225 -20.58 -34.12 -8.83
CA LYS A 225 -19.25 -33.56 -8.63
C LYS A 225 -19.21 -32.64 -7.42
N PHE A 226 -20.24 -31.83 -7.22
CA PHE A 226 -20.41 -31.02 -6.02
C PHE A 226 -20.41 -31.89 -4.76
N LEU A 227 -21.22 -32.96 -4.71
CA LEU A 227 -21.29 -33.86 -3.54
C LEU A 227 -19.95 -34.54 -3.26
N GLN A 228 -19.21 -34.93 -4.30
CA GLN A 228 -17.87 -35.51 -4.13
C GLN A 228 -16.90 -34.53 -3.46
N LEU A 229 -16.86 -33.28 -3.91
CA LEU A 229 -15.94 -32.26 -3.40
C LEU A 229 -16.37 -31.72 -2.02
N SER A 230 -17.67 -31.63 -1.77
CA SER A 230 -18.26 -31.13 -0.52
C SER A 230 -18.33 -32.15 0.61
N SER A 231 -17.80 -33.36 0.42
CA SER A 231 -18.00 -34.48 1.37
C SER A 231 -19.50 -34.74 1.63
N PHE A 232 -20.24 -34.95 0.55
CA PHE A 232 -21.69 -35.19 0.53
C PHE A 232 -22.51 -34.05 1.17
N GLY A 233 -22.16 -32.79 0.88
CA GLY A 233 -22.87 -31.61 1.37
C GLY A 233 -22.52 -31.20 2.80
N ALA A 234 -21.55 -31.87 3.45
CA ALA A 234 -21.07 -31.49 4.78
C ALA A 234 -20.22 -30.22 4.79
N LYS A 235 -19.63 -29.85 3.65
CA LYS A 235 -18.77 -28.67 3.49
C LYS A 235 -19.20 -27.84 2.29
N GLU A 236 -18.90 -26.56 2.34
CA GLU A 236 -19.02 -25.68 1.19
C GLU A 236 -17.82 -25.86 0.26
N ILE A 237 -18.00 -25.63 -1.04
CA ILE A 237 -16.89 -25.62 -2.03
C ILE A 237 -16.88 -24.32 -2.83
N ARG A 238 -15.73 -23.90 -3.35
CA ARG A 238 -15.69 -22.67 -4.16
C ARG A 238 -16.43 -22.88 -5.47
N LYS A 239 -17.25 -21.91 -5.90
CA LYS A 239 -17.99 -21.96 -7.19
C LYS A 239 -17.05 -22.22 -8.37
N LYS A 240 -15.83 -21.68 -8.31
CA LYS A 240 -14.80 -21.87 -9.33
C LYS A 240 -14.35 -23.33 -9.50
N GLU A 241 -14.34 -24.14 -8.44
CA GLU A 241 -13.93 -25.55 -8.54
C GLU A 241 -14.87 -26.38 -9.42
N LEU A 242 -16.14 -25.98 -9.53
CA LEU A 242 -17.09 -26.56 -10.48
C LEU A 242 -17.08 -25.86 -11.83
N ALA A 243 -16.86 -24.54 -11.86
CA ALA A 243 -16.91 -23.76 -13.10
C ALA A 243 -15.67 -23.95 -13.99
N ASP A 244 -14.50 -24.19 -13.40
CA ASP A 244 -13.24 -24.40 -14.13
C ASP A 244 -13.07 -25.84 -14.63
N ASN A 245 -14.00 -26.74 -14.27
CA ASN A 245 -14.03 -28.10 -14.78
C ASN A 245 -14.67 -28.11 -16.18
N SER A 246 -13.85 -28.31 -17.22
CA SER A 246 -14.26 -28.30 -18.63
C SER A 246 -15.29 -29.37 -19.00
N GLU A 247 -15.45 -30.41 -18.18
CA GLU A 247 -16.44 -31.47 -18.38
C GLU A 247 -17.83 -31.09 -17.84
N LEU A 248 -17.91 -30.02 -17.01
CA LEU A 248 -19.14 -29.56 -16.39
C LEU A 248 -19.77 -28.39 -17.14
N SER A 249 -21.10 -28.41 -17.23
CA SER A 249 -21.85 -27.35 -17.92
C SER A 249 -22.15 -26.19 -16.98
N SER A 250 -21.57 -25.01 -17.26
CA SER A 250 -21.80 -23.79 -16.46
C SER A 250 -23.28 -23.41 -16.40
N SER A 251 -24.04 -23.58 -17.50
CA SER A 251 -25.49 -23.36 -17.52
C SER A 251 -26.28 -24.32 -16.62
N ALA A 252 -25.79 -25.55 -16.43
CA ALA A 252 -26.41 -26.52 -15.54
C ALA A 252 -26.17 -26.17 -14.06
N LEU A 253 -24.96 -25.69 -13.74
CA LEU A 253 -24.65 -25.13 -12.43
C LEU A 253 -25.55 -23.94 -12.08
N GLU A 254 -25.70 -22.98 -12.99
CA GLU A 254 -26.60 -21.84 -12.77
C GLU A 254 -28.07 -22.27 -12.62
N THR A 255 -28.48 -23.34 -13.31
CA THR A 255 -29.84 -23.90 -13.16
C THR A 255 -30.05 -24.52 -11.79
N LEU A 256 -29.06 -25.24 -11.24
CA LEU A 256 -29.13 -25.79 -9.88
C LEU A 256 -29.16 -24.69 -8.82
N ILE A 257 -28.44 -23.59 -9.05
CA ILE A 257 -28.50 -22.40 -8.19
C ILE A 257 -29.89 -21.76 -8.25
N LYS A 258 -30.45 -21.58 -9.46
CA LYS A 258 -31.78 -21.01 -9.66
C LYS A 258 -32.90 -21.88 -9.06
N LYS A 259 -32.73 -23.20 -9.04
CA LYS A 259 -33.64 -24.16 -8.39
C LYS A 259 -33.43 -24.26 -6.88
N GLU A 260 -32.55 -23.44 -6.30
CA GLU A 260 -32.20 -23.46 -4.88
C GLU A 260 -31.67 -24.81 -4.39
N VAL A 261 -31.15 -25.65 -5.28
CA VAL A 261 -30.46 -26.90 -4.89
C VAL A 261 -29.09 -26.58 -4.32
N LEU A 262 -28.37 -25.64 -4.95
CA LEU A 262 -27.08 -25.13 -4.50
C LEU A 262 -27.23 -23.66 -4.13
N VAL A 263 -26.83 -23.30 -2.92
CA VAL A 263 -26.98 -21.93 -2.39
C VAL A 263 -25.62 -21.21 -2.46
N PRO A 264 -25.51 -20.08 -3.18
CA PRO A 264 -24.29 -19.30 -3.22
C PRO A 264 -24.10 -18.49 -1.94
N VAL A 265 -22.98 -18.67 -1.27
CA VAL A 265 -22.59 -17.95 -0.06
C VAL A 265 -21.35 -17.12 -0.37
N VAL A 266 -21.45 -15.80 -0.27
CA VAL A 266 -20.29 -14.91 -0.45
C VAL A 266 -19.51 -14.86 0.87
N ARG A 267 -18.26 -15.31 0.85
CA ARG A 267 -17.35 -15.20 1.99
C ARG A 267 -16.17 -14.32 1.66
N GLU A 268 -15.68 -13.61 2.67
CA GLU A 268 -14.40 -12.92 2.60
C GLU A 268 -13.29 -13.94 2.87
N GLU A 269 -12.37 -14.06 1.93
CA GLU A 269 -11.22 -14.96 2.07
C GLU A 269 -9.98 -14.13 2.38
N SER A 270 -9.46 -14.29 3.61
CA SER A 270 -8.19 -13.69 4.00
C SER A 270 -7.05 -14.36 3.21
N ARG A 271 -6.13 -13.55 2.67
CA ARG A 271 -4.91 -14.05 2.04
C ARG A 271 -3.83 -14.28 3.11
N LEU A 272 -4.08 -15.19 4.05
CA LEU A 272 -3.08 -15.70 4.97
C LEU A 272 -2.72 -17.14 4.61
#